data_AF-A0AB39VQ22-F1
#
_entry.id   AF-A0AB39VQ22-F1
#
_cell.length_a   1.000
_cell.length_b   1.000
_cell.length_c   1.000
_cell.angle_alpha   90.00
_cell.angle_beta   90.00
_cell.angle_gamma   90.00
#
_symmetry.space_group_name_H-M   'P 1'
#
loop_
_entity.id
_entity.type
_entity.pdbx_description
1 polymer ?
#
loop_
_entity_poly.entity_id
_entity_poly.type
_entity_poly.pdbx_seq_one_letter_code
_entity_poly.pdbx_strand_id
1 'polypeptide(L)'
;MPFQSLFKKSKNPAFSKQAIKKNNINTMVNSLVDIVIAGQGGSKTLNDKRLADTSVKLQEFYGLLVEDGNLTEKGQISNNSKGFKTPPENLVNQGGLKSNFYIFLTAYMKGCEDGQIYCGQNLNSDIYEWTKQVINKQHKHFTPTAAKSLIDKMSKAADLRISEAEFKKNPGARNAETLDEAIDFVYFMAGRCDNETAWKDFGVELYNDKWPDLNKITYTKAQQVYKKRNDAGDYRLVPEDN
;
A
#
# COMPACT_ATOMS: atom_id res chain seq x y z
N MET A 1 2.55 2.81 -69.85
CA MET A 1 2.56 2.99 -68.37
C MET A 1 2.38 1.62 -67.74
N PRO A 2 3.22 1.24 -66.77
CA PRO A 2 2.70 1.21 -65.39
C PRO A 2 3.69 1.75 -64.36
N PHE A 3 3.14 2.48 -63.39
CA PHE A 3 3.82 2.92 -62.16
C PHE A 3 4.09 1.70 -61.27
N GLN A 4 5.35 1.30 -61.11
CA GLN A 4 5.75 0.40 -60.04
C GLN A 4 5.98 1.20 -58.75
N SER A 5 4.94 1.18 -57.91
CA SER A 5 4.98 1.09 -56.43
C SER A 5 6.31 1.50 -55.75
N LEU A 6 6.46 2.79 -55.47
CA LEU A 6 7.32 3.30 -54.40
C LEU A 6 6.63 3.06 -53.04
N PHE A 7 6.58 1.81 -52.60
CA PHE A 7 6.36 1.49 -51.19
C PHE A 7 7.65 0.86 -50.66
N LYS A 8 8.60 1.73 -50.29
CA LYS A 8 9.58 1.36 -49.25
C LYS A 8 8.76 1.03 -48.01
N LYS A 9 8.67 -0.25 -47.66
CA LYS A 9 8.23 -0.70 -46.33
C LYS A 9 9.07 0.07 -45.32
N SER A 10 8.48 1.07 -44.69
CA SER A 10 8.99 1.67 -43.47
C SER A 10 9.17 0.55 -42.47
N LYS A 11 10.43 0.23 -42.14
CA LYS A 11 10.74 -0.63 -40.99
C LYS A 11 10.36 0.18 -39.76
N ASN A 12 9.15 -0.03 -39.23
CA ASN A 12 8.86 0.33 -37.85
C ASN A 12 9.95 -0.29 -36.99
N PRO A 13 10.71 0.48 -36.20
CA PRO A 13 11.73 -0.09 -35.33
C PRO A 13 10.98 -0.92 -34.29
N ALA A 14 11.06 -2.24 -34.43
CA ALA A 14 10.60 -3.16 -33.39
C ALA A 14 11.41 -2.82 -32.13
N PHE A 15 10.79 -2.13 -31.17
CA PHE A 15 11.40 -1.90 -29.87
C PHE A 15 11.85 -3.26 -29.32
N SER A 16 13.11 -3.36 -28.88
CA SER A 16 13.64 -4.62 -28.37
C SER A 16 12.78 -5.09 -27.19
N LYS A 17 12.56 -6.40 -27.04
CA LYS A 17 11.82 -6.97 -25.89
C LYS A 17 12.34 -6.45 -24.54
N GLN A 18 13.63 -6.13 -24.47
CA GLN A 18 14.26 -5.54 -23.30
C GLN A 18 13.85 -4.07 -23.07
N ALA A 19 13.73 -3.26 -24.13
CA ALA A 19 13.23 -1.90 -24.05
C ALA A 19 11.75 -1.86 -23.62
N ILE A 20 10.93 -2.77 -24.16
CA ILE A 20 9.51 -2.92 -23.78
C ILE A 20 9.38 -3.30 -22.31
N LYS A 21 10.14 -4.31 -21.86
CA LYS A 21 10.16 -4.72 -20.45
C LYS A 21 10.62 -3.60 -19.52
N LYS A 22 11.64 -2.83 -19.91
CA LYS A 22 12.10 -1.67 -19.14
C LYS A 22 11.02 -0.60 -19.05
N ASN A 23 10.33 -0.29 -20.14
CA ASN A 23 9.23 0.66 -20.14
C ASN A 23 8.09 0.20 -19.22
N ASN A 24 7.69 -1.07 -19.32
CA ASN A 24 6.66 -1.66 -18.46
C ASN A 24 7.03 -1.59 -16.97
N ILE A 25 8.28 -1.89 -16.60
CA ILE A 25 8.75 -1.76 -15.21
C ILE A 25 8.71 -0.30 -14.75
N ASN A 26 9.17 0.64 -15.58
CA ASN A 26 9.14 2.06 -15.25
C ASN A 26 7.71 2.57 -15.06
N THR A 27 6.79 2.20 -15.96
CA THR A 27 5.36 2.55 -15.83
C THR A 27 4.79 2.01 -14.53
N MET A 28 5.00 0.73 -14.23
CA MET A 28 4.47 0.14 -13.00
C MET A 28 5.03 0.80 -11.74
N VAL A 29 6.35 1.04 -11.68
CA VAL A 29 6.98 1.69 -10.53
C VAL A 29 6.46 3.12 -10.34
N ASN A 30 6.29 3.88 -11.42
CA ASN A 30 5.74 5.23 -11.32
C ASN A 30 4.28 5.22 -10.83
N SER A 31 3.44 4.32 -11.36
CA SER A 31 2.05 4.19 -10.87
C SER A 31 2.00 3.79 -9.39
N LEU A 32 2.90 2.93 -8.94
CA LEU A 32 3.01 2.56 -7.52
C LEU A 32 3.46 3.74 -6.66
N VAL A 33 4.46 4.51 -7.12
CA VAL A 33 4.88 5.75 -6.45
C VAL A 33 3.72 6.75 -6.36
N ASP A 34 2.89 6.87 -7.40
CA ASP A 34 1.73 7.77 -7.40
C ASP A 34 0.64 7.32 -6.42
N ILE A 35 0.38 6.00 -6.31
CA ILE A 35 -0.53 5.43 -5.29
C ILE A 35 -0.01 5.79 -3.89
N VAL A 36 1.28 5.53 -3.65
CA VAL A 36 1.94 5.82 -2.39
C VAL A 36 1.86 7.30 -2.03
N ILE A 37 2.08 8.20 -2.99
CA ILE A 37 2.00 9.65 -2.76
C ILE A 37 0.56 10.07 -2.45
N ALA A 38 -0.43 9.57 -3.18
CA ALA A 38 -1.84 9.87 -2.93
C ALA A 38 -2.29 9.42 -1.54
N GLY A 39 -1.80 8.26 -1.09
CA GLY A 39 -2.08 7.74 0.23
C GLY A 39 -1.13 8.24 1.34
N GLN A 40 -0.14 9.08 1.00
CA GLN A 40 0.89 9.58 1.92
C GLN A 40 1.65 8.46 2.66
N GLY A 41 2.16 7.50 1.87
CA GLY A 41 3.30 6.62 2.15
C GLY A 41 3.50 6.00 3.53
N GLY A 42 2.44 5.75 4.30
CA GLY A 42 2.57 5.17 5.64
C GLY A 42 1.62 5.74 6.68
N SER A 43 0.80 6.75 6.33
CA SER A 43 -0.36 7.11 7.14
C SER A 43 -1.33 5.92 7.15
N LYS A 44 -1.55 5.32 8.33
CA LYS A 44 -2.46 4.17 8.51
C LYS A 44 -3.93 4.62 8.55
N THR A 45 -4.24 5.89 8.25
CA THR A 45 -5.62 6.39 8.12
C THR A 45 -5.66 7.46 7.04
N LEU A 46 -6.13 7.05 5.87
CA LEU A 46 -6.53 7.96 4.81
C LEU A 46 -7.82 8.66 5.27
N ASN A 47 -7.86 9.99 5.19
CA ASN A 47 -9.15 10.69 5.24
C ASN A 47 -9.98 10.31 4.00
N ASP A 48 -11.30 10.47 4.03
CA ASP A 48 -12.20 9.95 2.99
C ASP A 48 -11.81 10.38 1.56
N LYS A 49 -11.34 11.62 1.40
CA LYS A 49 -10.83 12.12 0.12
C LYS A 49 -9.58 11.38 -0.34
N ARG A 50 -8.59 11.20 0.53
CA ARG A 50 -7.35 10.46 0.21
C ARG A 50 -7.63 8.98 -0.01
N LEU A 51 -8.59 8.41 0.72
CA LEU A 51 -9.03 7.04 0.49
C LEU A 51 -9.60 6.91 -0.91
N ALA A 52 -10.47 7.83 -1.32
CA ALA A 52 -11.03 7.86 -2.67
C ALA A 52 -9.94 8.02 -3.74
N ASP A 53 -9.04 9.00 -3.58
CA ASP A 53 -7.94 9.24 -4.54
C ASP A 53 -6.99 8.04 -4.66
N THR A 54 -6.65 7.42 -3.53
CA THR A 54 -5.80 6.22 -3.49
C THR A 54 -6.51 5.03 -4.14
N SER A 55 -7.81 4.86 -3.88
CA SER A 55 -8.62 3.77 -4.44
C SER A 55 -8.74 3.86 -5.95
N VAL A 56 -8.94 5.06 -6.49
CA VAL A 56 -8.96 5.29 -7.95
C VAL A 56 -7.64 4.89 -8.58
N LYS A 57 -6.51 5.36 -8.03
CA LYS A 57 -5.18 5.01 -8.55
C LYS A 57 -4.87 3.52 -8.44
N LEU A 58 -5.33 2.89 -7.37
CA LEU A 58 -5.19 1.45 -7.17
C LEU A 58 -5.99 0.66 -8.20
N GLN A 59 -7.24 1.07 -8.49
CA GLN A 59 -8.08 0.46 -9.53
C GLN A 59 -7.46 0.63 -10.92
N GLU A 60 -6.98 1.83 -11.25
CA GLU A 60 -6.26 2.11 -12.50
C GLU A 60 -5.03 1.19 -12.64
N PHE A 61 -4.22 1.08 -11.58
CA PHE A 61 -3.05 0.22 -11.58
C PHE A 61 -3.42 -1.26 -11.72
N TYR A 62 -4.48 -1.72 -11.04
CA TYR A 62 -4.94 -3.10 -11.17
C TYR A 62 -5.43 -3.40 -12.60
N GLY A 63 -6.08 -2.45 -13.26
CA GLY A 63 -6.43 -2.54 -14.68
C GLY A 63 -5.21 -2.62 -15.62
N LEU A 64 -4.06 -2.07 -15.22
CA LEU A 64 -2.80 -2.30 -15.95
C LEU A 64 -2.30 -3.75 -15.84
N LEU A 65 -2.65 -4.46 -14.77
CA LEU A 65 -2.21 -5.85 -14.52
C LEU A 65 -3.16 -6.88 -15.14
N VAL A 66 -4.46 -6.59 -15.15
CA VAL A 66 -5.51 -7.51 -15.61
C VAL A 66 -6.43 -6.81 -16.59
N GLU A 67 -6.61 -7.42 -17.76
CA GLU A 67 -7.52 -6.98 -18.81
C GLU A 67 -8.41 -8.17 -19.19
N ASP A 68 -9.73 -7.98 -19.18
CA ASP A 68 -10.73 -9.04 -19.46
C ASP A 68 -10.50 -10.35 -18.68
N GLY A 69 -10.10 -10.23 -17.41
CA GLY A 69 -9.82 -11.36 -16.54
C GLY A 69 -8.48 -12.08 -16.81
N ASN A 70 -7.70 -11.62 -17.79
CA ASN A 70 -6.40 -12.18 -18.16
C ASN A 70 -5.24 -11.30 -17.70
N LEU A 71 -4.09 -11.91 -17.39
CA LEU A 71 -2.87 -11.17 -17.07
C LEU A 71 -2.32 -10.46 -18.32
N THR A 72 -2.17 -9.15 -18.23
CA THR A 72 -1.43 -8.37 -19.23
C THR A 72 0.08 -8.67 -19.14
N GLU A 73 0.88 -8.13 -20.06
CA GLU A 73 2.35 -8.23 -19.95
C GLU A 73 2.87 -7.63 -18.63
N LYS A 74 2.27 -6.53 -18.15
CA LYS A 74 2.60 -5.93 -16.85
C LYS A 74 2.19 -6.85 -15.70
N GLY A 75 1.02 -7.48 -15.81
CA GLY A 75 0.55 -8.53 -14.89
C GLY A 75 1.54 -9.70 -14.79
N GLN A 76 2.05 -10.18 -15.93
CA GLN A 76 3.06 -11.23 -15.97
C GLN A 76 4.41 -10.79 -15.36
N ILE A 77 4.82 -9.53 -15.57
CA ILE A 77 6.04 -8.98 -14.96
C ILE A 77 5.87 -8.90 -13.44
N SER A 78 4.73 -8.39 -12.94
CA SER A 78 4.38 -8.34 -11.52
C SER A 78 4.38 -9.74 -10.88
N ASN A 79 3.86 -10.75 -11.58
CA ASN A 79 3.82 -12.12 -11.07
C ASN A 79 5.23 -12.75 -10.89
N ASN A 80 6.20 -12.39 -11.74
CA ASN A 80 7.42 -13.18 -11.92
C ASN A 80 8.75 -12.45 -11.70
N SER A 81 8.75 -11.11 -11.63
CA SER A 81 10.00 -10.33 -11.66
C SER A 81 10.61 -10.11 -10.28
N LYS A 82 11.93 -9.86 -10.26
CA LYS A 82 12.67 -9.52 -9.03
C LYS A 82 12.04 -8.30 -8.36
N GLY A 83 11.93 -8.35 -7.03
CA GLY A 83 11.31 -7.30 -6.24
C GLY A 83 9.79 -7.35 -6.21
N PHE A 84 9.12 -8.04 -7.16
CA PHE A 84 7.67 -8.31 -7.18
C PHE A 84 7.30 -9.75 -6.78
N LYS A 85 8.24 -10.69 -6.90
CA LYS A 85 7.96 -12.12 -6.65
C LYS A 85 7.87 -12.51 -5.17
N THR A 86 8.46 -11.71 -4.27
CA THR A 86 8.61 -12.07 -2.85
C THR A 86 8.21 -10.87 -1.99
N PRO A 87 7.36 -11.06 -0.96
CA PRO A 87 6.96 -9.97 -0.10
C PRO A 87 8.15 -9.43 0.74
N PRO A 88 8.14 -8.12 1.08
CA PRO A 88 9.00 -7.57 2.13
C PRO A 88 8.77 -8.25 3.48
N GLU A 89 9.77 -8.21 4.35
CA GLU A 89 9.74 -8.87 5.67
C GLU A 89 8.76 -8.22 6.66
N ASN A 90 8.43 -6.93 6.47
CA ASN A 90 7.69 -6.12 7.45
C ASN A 90 6.32 -5.65 6.93
N LEU A 91 5.62 -6.48 6.15
CA LEU A 91 4.23 -6.15 5.77
C LEU A 91 3.31 -6.22 6.99
N VAL A 92 2.31 -5.35 7.02
CA VAL A 92 1.28 -5.31 8.06
C VAL A 92 0.36 -6.53 7.96
N ASN A 93 -0.01 -6.93 6.75
CA ASN A 93 -0.91 -8.06 6.53
C ASN A 93 -0.13 -9.36 6.23
N GLN A 94 0.46 -9.97 7.27
CA GLN A 94 1.23 -11.23 7.12
C GLN A 94 0.36 -12.51 7.25
N GLY A 95 -0.89 -12.37 7.68
CA GLY A 95 -1.82 -13.46 7.92
C GLY A 95 -2.38 -14.10 6.65
N GLY A 96 -1.52 -14.69 5.80
CA GLY A 96 -1.95 -15.72 4.84
C GLY A 96 -1.45 -15.60 3.40
N LEU A 97 -0.93 -14.45 2.96
CA LEU A 97 -0.52 -14.25 1.56
C LEU A 97 0.98 -14.05 1.41
N LYS A 98 1.76 -15.09 1.73
CA LYS A 98 3.18 -15.20 1.35
C LYS A 98 3.34 -15.49 -0.14
N SER A 99 2.84 -14.59 -0.98
CA SER A 99 2.81 -14.76 -2.43
C SER A 99 3.39 -13.54 -3.15
N ASN A 100 3.41 -13.57 -4.47
CA ASN A 100 3.90 -12.45 -5.26
C ASN A 100 2.95 -11.24 -5.20
N PHE A 101 3.45 -10.09 -5.64
CA PHE A 101 2.75 -8.81 -5.59
C PHE A 101 1.38 -8.81 -6.29
N TYR A 102 1.24 -9.52 -7.41
CA TYR A 102 -0.04 -9.62 -8.10
C TYR A 102 -1.07 -10.38 -7.25
N ILE A 103 -0.70 -11.51 -6.66
CA ILE A 103 -1.59 -12.27 -5.78
C ILE A 103 -1.95 -11.45 -4.53
N PHE A 104 -0.96 -10.79 -3.94
CA PHE A 104 -1.16 -9.84 -2.85
C PHE A 104 -2.23 -8.80 -3.23
N LEU A 105 -2.05 -8.04 -4.31
CA LEU A 105 -3.02 -7.02 -4.72
C LEU A 105 -4.39 -7.59 -5.08
N THR A 106 -4.45 -8.75 -5.74
CA THR A 106 -5.71 -9.38 -6.13
C THR A 106 -6.59 -9.69 -4.92
N ALA A 107 -5.98 -10.12 -3.81
CA ALA A 107 -6.72 -10.36 -2.58
C ALA A 107 -7.39 -9.08 -2.05
N TYR A 108 -6.70 -7.94 -2.10
CA TYR A 108 -7.30 -6.65 -1.72
C TYR A 108 -8.38 -6.19 -2.68
N MET A 109 -8.17 -6.39 -3.99
CA MET A 109 -9.10 -5.90 -5.02
C MET A 109 -10.37 -6.75 -5.14
N LYS A 110 -10.31 -8.03 -4.79
CA LYS A 110 -11.45 -8.97 -4.88
C LYS A 110 -12.05 -9.36 -3.53
N GLY A 111 -11.33 -9.16 -2.44
CA GLY A 111 -11.74 -9.54 -1.10
C GLY A 111 -11.81 -8.33 -0.17
N CYS A 112 -12.88 -7.54 -0.27
CA CYS A 112 -13.38 -6.75 0.86
C CYS A 112 -14.72 -6.08 0.50
N GLU A 113 -15.83 -6.80 0.68
CA GLU A 113 -17.15 -6.15 0.73
C GLU A 113 -17.39 -5.44 2.07
N ASP A 114 -16.72 -5.87 3.16
CA ASP A 114 -17.01 -5.38 4.53
C ASP A 114 -15.89 -4.54 5.20
N GLY A 115 -14.69 -4.40 4.60
CA GLY A 115 -13.50 -3.81 5.26
C GLY A 115 -12.80 -2.67 4.52
N GLN A 116 -13.49 -1.96 3.62
CA GLN A 116 -12.90 -1.05 2.61
C GLN A 116 -11.96 0.03 3.18
N ILE A 117 -12.24 0.56 4.37
CA ILE A 117 -11.44 1.64 4.96
C ILE A 117 -10.10 1.09 5.52
N TYR A 118 -10.11 -0.07 6.15
CA TYR A 118 -8.95 -0.60 6.87
C TYR A 118 -8.02 -1.44 6.04
N CYS A 119 -8.59 -2.20 5.11
CA CYS A 119 -7.79 -2.87 4.09
C CYS A 119 -7.08 -1.83 3.22
N GLY A 120 -7.72 -0.73 2.84
CA GLY A 120 -7.08 0.35 2.07
C GLY A 120 -5.96 1.07 2.83
N GLN A 121 -6.12 1.25 4.14
CA GLN A 121 -5.15 1.93 5.01
C GLN A 121 -3.86 1.14 5.22
N ASN A 122 -3.97 -0.14 5.58
CA ASN A 122 -2.80 -1.02 5.70
C ASN A 122 -2.19 -1.31 4.33
N LEU A 123 -3.01 -1.39 3.28
CA LEU A 123 -2.56 -1.58 1.91
C LEU A 123 -1.59 -0.49 1.45
N ASN A 124 -1.83 0.79 1.76
CA ASN A 124 -0.92 1.84 1.31
C ASN A 124 0.48 1.74 1.95
N SER A 125 0.56 1.37 3.24
CA SER A 125 1.82 1.10 3.93
C SER A 125 2.53 -0.12 3.32
N ASP A 126 1.78 -1.17 3.02
CA ASP A 126 2.33 -2.39 2.40
C ASP A 126 2.78 -2.14 0.96
N ILE A 127 2.04 -1.34 0.19
CA ILE A 127 2.42 -0.88 -1.14
C ILE A 127 3.68 -0.01 -1.06
N TYR A 128 3.83 0.87 -0.06
CA TYR A 128 5.06 1.65 0.14
C TYR A 128 6.28 0.73 0.30
N GLU A 129 6.21 -0.25 1.21
CA GLU A 129 7.32 -1.18 1.43
C GLU A 129 7.60 -2.07 0.21
N TRP A 130 6.56 -2.56 -0.47
CA TRP A 130 6.71 -3.27 -1.74
C TRP A 130 7.38 -2.41 -2.80
N THR A 131 6.94 -1.16 -2.96
CA THR A 131 7.45 -0.24 -4.00
C THR A 131 8.91 0.08 -3.75
N LYS A 132 9.29 0.34 -2.49
CA LYS A 132 10.68 0.52 -2.07
C LYS A 132 11.52 -0.72 -2.40
N GLN A 133 11.02 -1.92 -2.09
CA GLN A 133 11.70 -3.17 -2.44
C GLN A 133 11.87 -3.33 -3.95
N VAL A 134 10.80 -3.10 -4.73
CA VAL A 134 10.82 -3.18 -6.19
C VAL A 134 11.91 -2.26 -6.73
N ILE A 135 11.91 -0.97 -6.36
CA ILE A 135 12.91 0.00 -6.80
C ILE A 135 14.33 -0.51 -6.50
N ASN A 136 14.58 -0.97 -5.27
CA ASN A 136 15.90 -1.45 -4.84
C ASN A 136 16.35 -2.70 -5.59
N LYS A 137 15.44 -3.61 -5.96
CA LYS A 137 15.77 -4.86 -6.66
C LYS A 137 15.88 -4.68 -8.18
N GLN A 138 15.45 -3.55 -8.74
CA GLN A 138 15.43 -3.26 -10.18
C GLN A 138 16.65 -2.45 -10.67
N HIS A 139 17.86 -2.77 -10.18
CA HIS A 139 19.14 -2.13 -10.54
C HIS A 139 19.48 -2.11 -12.05
N LYS A 140 18.85 -2.97 -12.86
CA LYS A 140 19.01 -2.97 -14.33
C LYS A 140 18.13 -1.94 -15.05
N HIS A 141 17.13 -1.40 -14.34
CA HIS A 141 16.11 -0.53 -14.90
C HIS A 141 16.23 0.90 -14.36
N PHE A 142 16.69 1.06 -13.12
CA PHE A 142 16.95 2.36 -12.49
C PHE A 142 18.44 2.54 -12.16
N THR A 143 18.96 3.73 -12.43
CA THR A 143 20.26 4.14 -11.88
C THR A 143 20.13 4.36 -10.36
N PRO A 144 21.21 4.27 -9.58
CA PRO A 144 21.16 4.55 -8.14
C PRO A 144 20.54 5.91 -7.81
N THR A 145 20.86 6.94 -8.60
CA THR A 145 20.29 8.29 -8.44
C THR A 145 18.79 8.34 -8.71
N ALA A 146 18.32 7.67 -9.78
CA ALA A 146 16.90 7.62 -10.10
C ALA A 146 16.11 6.83 -9.05
N ALA A 147 16.65 5.70 -8.60
CA ALA A 147 16.08 4.90 -7.52
C ALA A 147 15.96 5.70 -6.22
N LYS A 148 17.03 6.39 -5.82
CA LYS A 148 17.03 7.28 -4.66
C LYS A 148 15.98 8.39 -4.80
N SER A 149 15.90 9.04 -5.96
CA SER A 149 14.92 10.10 -6.19
C SER A 149 13.48 9.62 -6.05
N LEU A 150 13.15 8.40 -6.49
CA LEU A 150 11.82 7.82 -6.34
C LEU A 150 11.52 7.51 -4.87
N ILE A 151 12.49 6.94 -4.14
CA ILE A 151 12.35 6.65 -2.70
C ILE A 151 12.18 7.95 -1.92
N ASP A 152 13.01 8.97 -2.15
CA ASP A 152 12.93 10.25 -1.47
C ASP A 152 11.58 10.95 -1.71
N LYS A 153 11.00 10.81 -2.91
CA LYS A 153 9.64 11.32 -3.22
C LYS A 153 8.58 10.63 -2.36
N MET A 154 8.62 9.30 -2.30
CA MET A 154 7.68 8.53 -1.47
C MET A 154 7.86 8.85 0.01
N SER A 155 9.10 8.90 0.51
CA SER A 155 9.38 9.20 1.92
C SER A 155 8.96 10.61 2.31
N LYS A 156 9.08 11.61 1.43
CA LYS A 156 8.55 12.95 1.67
C LYS A 156 7.02 12.97 1.73
N ALA A 157 6.36 12.17 0.90
CA ALA A 157 4.89 12.04 0.96
C ALA A 157 4.44 11.25 2.21
N ALA A 158 5.27 10.32 2.68
CA ALA A 158 5.06 9.53 3.90
C ALA A 158 5.29 10.32 5.20
N ASP A 159 6.15 11.34 5.16
CA ASP A 159 6.50 12.18 6.30
C ASP A 159 5.38 13.19 6.61
N LEU A 160 4.26 12.66 7.10
CA LEU A 160 3.28 13.44 7.82
C LEU A 160 3.83 13.68 9.22
N ARG A 161 4.22 14.92 9.52
CA ARG A 161 4.45 15.37 10.89
C ARG A 161 3.13 15.40 11.65
N ILE A 162 2.62 14.24 12.02
CA ILE A 162 1.49 14.09 12.93
C ILE A 162 2.06 14.13 14.34
N SER A 163 1.78 15.23 15.03
CA SER A 163 2.18 15.39 16.42
C SER A 163 1.59 14.28 17.29
N GLU A 164 2.20 13.99 18.43
CA GLU A 164 1.64 13.06 19.42
C GLU A 164 0.18 13.42 19.79
N ALA A 165 -0.11 14.73 19.87
CA ALA A 165 -1.46 15.23 20.16
C ALA A 165 -2.47 14.90 19.05
N GLU A 166 -2.07 14.92 17.79
CA GLU A 166 -2.92 14.52 16.67
C GLU A 166 -3.04 13.00 16.58
N PHE A 167 -1.95 12.27 16.88
CA PHE A 167 -1.98 10.81 16.98
C PHE A 167 -2.98 10.34 18.03
N LYS A 168 -3.02 10.94 19.22
CA LYS A 168 -4.01 10.55 20.26
C LYS A 168 -5.46 10.68 19.80
N LYS A 169 -5.74 11.66 18.92
CA LYS A 169 -7.07 11.88 18.33
C LYS A 169 -7.38 10.90 17.22
N ASN A 170 -6.36 10.41 16.52
CA ASN A 170 -6.50 9.41 15.48
C ASN A 170 -5.25 8.50 15.49
N PRO A 171 -5.22 7.45 16.34
CA PRO A 171 -4.05 6.58 16.47
C PRO A 171 -3.71 5.82 15.18
N GLY A 172 -4.65 5.72 14.24
CA GLY A 172 -4.38 5.19 12.91
C GLY A 172 -3.69 6.20 11.99
N ALA A 173 -3.53 7.48 12.34
CA ALA A 173 -3.04 8.46 11.38
C ALA A 173 -1.57 8.26 10.95
N ARG A 174 -0.76 7.53 11.73
CA ARG A 174 0.61 7.11 11.37
C ARG A 174 1.02 5.85 12.13
N ASN A 175 2.23 5.36 11.89
CA ASN A 175 2.84 4.33 12.74
C ASN A 175 3.09 4.86 14.16
N ALA A 176 2.89 3.99 15.15
CA ALA A 176 3.26 4.26 16.53
C ALA A 176 4.79 4.28 16.68
N GLU A 177 5.29 5.34 17.30
CA GLU A 177 6.71 5.53 17.55
C GLU A 177 7.09 5.01 18.93
N THR A 178 6.17 5.10 19.88
CA THR A 178 6.32 4.67 21.29
C THR A 178 5.39 3.50 21.63
N LEU A 179 5.67 2.82 22.76
CA LEU A 179 4.80 1.77 23.28
C LEU A 179 3.41 2.31 23.64
N ASP A 180 3.32 3.50 24.23
CA ASP A 180 2.05 4.12 24.59
C ASP A 180 1.18 4.39 23.37
N GLU A 181 1.79 4.87 22.28
CA GLU A 181 1.08 5.05 21.01
C GLU A 181 0.63 3.72 20.39
N ALA A 182 1.41 2.65 20.56
CA ALA A 182 1.02 1.32 20.09
C ALA A 182 -0.15 0.75 20.90
N ILE A 183 -0.16 0.96 22.22
CA ILE A 183 -1.28 0.60 23.09
C ILE A 183 -2.54 1.39 22.68
N ASP A 184 -2.40 2.70 22.46
CA ASP A 184 -3.48 3.55 22.00
C ASP A 184 -4.03 3.11 20.65
N PHE A 185 -3.16 2.71 19.72
CA PHE A 185 -3.56 2.10 18.44
C PHE A 185 -4.31 0.78 18.64
N VAL A 186 -3.81 -0.14 19.47
CA VAL A 186 -4.47 -1.43 19.74
C VAL A 186 -5.88 -1.22 20.29
N TYR A 187 -6.07 -0.24 21.18
CA TYR A 187 -7.40 0.13 21.67
C TYR A 187 -8.26 0.75 20.58
N PHE A 188 -7.70 1.67 19.80
CA PHE A 188 -8.41 2.29 18.69
C PHE A 188 -8.93 1.26 17.68
N MET A 189 -8.10 0.28 17.30
CA MET A 189 -8.46 -0.78 16.37
C MET A 189 -9.59 -1.67 16.87
N ALA A 190 -9.73 -1.87 18.19
CA ALA A 190 -10.77 -2.76 18.73
C ALA A 190 -12.19 -2.24 18.50
N GLY A 191 -12.37 -0.94 18.42
CA GLY A 191 -13.66 -0.33 18.10
C GLY A 191 -13.99 -0.25 16.64
N ARG A 192 -13.08 -0.74 15.82
CA ARG A 192 -13.09 -0.46 14.40
C ARG A 192 -12.85 -1.72 13.55
N CYS A 193 -12.57 -2.86 14.18
CA CYS A 193 -12.68 -4.18 13.57
C CYS A 193 -14.01 -4.83 13.98
N ASP A 194 -14.56 -5.69 13.14
CA ASP A 194 -15.85 -6.33 13.41
C ASP A 194 -15.76 -7.45 14.44
N ASN A 195 -14.59 -8.06 14.59
CA ASN A 195 -14.36 -9.22 15.47
C ASN A 195 -12.93 -9.27 16.02
N GLU A 196 -12.74 -10.14 17.04
CA GLU A 196 -11.47 -10.34 17.73
C GLU A 196 -10.35 -10.82 16.80
N THR A 197 -10.64 -11.70 15.85
CA THR A 197 -9.65 -12.22 14.90
C THR A 197 -9.07 -11.09 14.06
N ALA A 198 -9.93 -10.28 13.43
CA ALA A 198 -9.50 -9.13 12.64
C ALA A 198 -8.74 -8.10 13.48
N TRP A 199 -9.21 -7.83 14.70
CA TRP A 199 -8.49 -6.94 15.61
C TRP A 199 -7.10 -7.46 15.99
N LYS A 200 -6.97 -8.76 16.24
CA LYS A 200 -5.67 -9.35 16.56
C LYS A 200 -4.71 -9.23 15.37
N ASP A 201 -5.17 -9.61 14.18
CA ASP A 201 -4.36 -9.60 12.96
C ASP A 201 -3.92 -8.18 12.56
N PHE A 202 -4.82 -7.21 12.64
CA PHE A 202 -4.56 -5.83 12.16
C PHE A 202 -4.15 -4.84 13.25
N GLY A 203 -4.42 -5.14 14.51
CA GLY A 203 -4.13 -4.29 15.67
C GLY A 203 -2.89 -4.73 16.43
N VAL A 204 -2.88 -5.99 16.87
CA VAL A 204 -1.89 -6.52 17.83
C VAL A 204 -0.67 -7.07 17.13
N GLU A 205 -0.86 -7.98 16.16
CA GLU A 205 0.25 -8.66 15.47
C GLU A 205 1.18 -7.67 14.75
N LEU A 206 0.62 -6.54 14.30
CA LEU A 206 1.33 -5.42 13.70
C LEU A 206 2.54 -4.92 14.51
N TYR A 207 2.46 -4.99 15.84
CA TYR A 207 3.50 -4.47 16.72
C TYR A 207 4.17 -5.56 17.55
N ASN A 208 3.83 -6.83 17.30
CA ASN A 208 4.26 -7.96 18.12
C ASN A 208 5.79 -8.11 18.17
N ASP A 209 6.48 -7.93 17.04
CA ASP A 209 7.94 -8.03 16.98
C ASP A 209 8.65 -6.95 17.82
N LYS A 210 8.06 -5.76 17.90
CA LYS A 210 8.64 -4.60 18.62
C LYS A 210 8.21 -4.57 20.09
N TRP A 211 6.97 -4.95 20.37
CA TRP A 211 6.31 -4.87 21.67
C TRP A 211 5.43 -6.11 21.90
N PRO A 212 6.04 -7.28 22.18
CA PRO A 212 5.31 -8.56 22.27
C PRO A 212 4.30 -8.62 23.42
N ASP A 213 4.45 -7.75 24.41
CA ASP A 213 3.52 -7.62 25.54
C ASP A 213 2.14 -7.10 25.14
N LEU A 214 1.97 -6.53 23.94
CA LEU A 214 0.66 -6.13 23.42
C LEU A 214 -0.30 -7.32 23.28
N ASN A 215 0.21 -8.55 23.11
CA ASN A 215 -0.60 -9.77 23.10
C ASN A 215 -1.32 -10.07 24.41
N LYS A 216 -0.94 -9.42 25.51
CA LYS A 216 -1.61 -9.56 26.82
C LYS A 216 -2.89 -8.72 26.89
N ILE A 217 -3.06 -7.75 25.99
CA ILE A 217 -4.30 -6.99 25.88
C ILE A 217 -5.35 -7.93 25.30
N THR A 218 -6.54 -7.98 25.91
CA THR A 218 -7.67 -8.77 25.39
C THR A 218 -8.58 -7.89 24.54
N TYR A 219 -9.25 -8.49 23.55
CA TYR A 219 -10.19 -7.75 22.69
C TYR A 219 -11.28 -7.06 23.50
N THR A 220 -11.88 -7.77 24.47
CA THR A 220 -12.88 -7.22 25.38
C THR A 220 -12.37 -5.99 26.13
N LYS A 221 -11.13 -6.03 26.63
CA LYS A 221 -10.55 -4.87 27.34
C LYS A 221 -10.34 -3.71 26.37
N ALA A 222 -9.82 -3.98 25.19
CA ALA A 222 -9.58 -2.98 24.17
C ALA A 222 -10.88 -2.31 23.70
N GLN A 223 -11.96 -3.08 23.47
CA GLN A 223 -13.29 -2.55 23.13
C GLN A 223 -13.87 -1.65 24.23
N GLN A 224 -13.71 -2.02 25.51
CA GLN A 224 -14.16 -1.19 26.63
C GLN A 224 -13.42 0.16 26.66
N VAL A 225 -12.11 0.15 26.44
CA VAL A 225 -11.31 1.38 26.40
C VAL A 225 -11.67 2.22 25.19
N TYR A 226 -11.83 1.60 24.01
CA TYR A 226 -12.30 2.29 22.81
C TYR A 226 -13.61 3.01 23.06
N LYS A 227 -14.63 2.28 23.54
CA LYS A 227 -15.96 2.82 23.76
C LYS A 227 -15.91 4.03 24.70
N LYS A 228 -15.20 3.89 25.82
CA LYS A 228 -15.03 4.99 26.79
C LYS A 228 -14.40 6.24 26.16
N ARG A 229 -13.33 6.07 25.37
CA ARG A 229 -12.62 7.19 24.72
C ARG A 229 -13.45 7.80 23.59
N ASN A 230 -14.17 6.99 22.83
CA ASN A 230 -15.08 7.45 21.80
C ASN A 230 -16.25 8.25 22.39
N ASP A 231 -16.87 7.74 23.46
CA ASP A 231 -17.96 8.43 24.17
C ASP A 231 -17.50 9.76 24.81
N ALA A 232 -16.21 9.86 25.17
CA ALA A 232 -15.60 11.10 25.65
C ALA A 232 -15.24 12.10 24.53
N GLY A 233 -15.34 11.70 23.26
CA GLY A 233 -14.93 12.50 22.12
C GLY A 233 -13.41 12.59 21.92
N ASP A 234 -12.63 11.69 22.54
CA ASP A 234 -11.18 11.68 22.43
C ASP A 234 -10.72 11.32 21.00
N TYR A 235 -11.50 10.49 20.30
CA TYR A 235 -11.22 10.09 18.93
C TYR A 235 -11.96 10.94 17.91
N ARG A 236 -11.23 11.37 16.87
CA ARG A 236 -11.80 12.01 15.68
C ARG A 236 -11.88 10.98 14.57
N LEU A 237 -13.11 10.62 14.22
CA LEU A 237 -13.38 9.67 13.14
C LEU A 237 -13.10 10.28 11.74
N VAL A 238 -12.98 11.61 11.63
CA VAL A 238 -12.64 12.36 10.41
C VAL A 238 -11.88 13.64 10.82
N PRO A 239 -10.84 14.09 10.09
CA PRO A 239 -10.35 15.46 10.26
C PRO A 239 -11.40 16.44 9.72
N GLU A 240 -11.87 17.39 10.54
CA GLU A 240 -12.57 18.56 10.03
C GLU A 240 -11.61 19.37 9.15
N ASP A 241 -12.04 19.67 7.93
CA ASP A 241 -11.33 20.56 7.02
C ASP A 241 -11.15 21.94 7.67
N ASN A 242 -9.90 22.41 7.76
CA ASN A 242 -9.60 23.84 7.81
C ASN A 242 -9.09 24.24 6.43
#